data_AF-A0A951J4H8-F1
#
_entry.id   AF-A0A951J4H8-F1
#
_cell.length_a   1.000
_cell.length_b   1.000
_cell.length_c   1.000
_cell.angle_alpha   90.00
_cell.angle_beta   90.00
_cell.angle_gamma   90.00
#
_symmetry.space_group_name_H-M   'P 1'
#
loop_
_entity.id
_entity.type
_entity.pdbx_description
1 polymer ?
#
loop_
_entity_poly.entity_id
_entity_poly.type
_entity_poly.pdbx_seq_one_letter_code
_entity_poly.pdbx_strand_id
1 'polypeptide(L)'
;MKEIKNISRTRAQVSSAAVERMYITMRHLFNRGFYKPMGISGDTLREALLELRPEIYGSIAEEKVELNGLLYVIERLPIGIEECRYINLTSDEGYSFSHFQAIVPPKRRRNCYRIDEEQMNIEITRGRSDIYDVLTHLTFIFVESHKIKNRVLIGEDGKVTRDWLKIEHAVKTEEPLSLIDKEIAISHLSNVLGRSFSEVLTVYDGFAIPENPDRFLDVIYWLGKLAIEEEVDNNKRTITFSPILRERLGHHIYGEMWSDNIKNHLKKQGLLERPIHIISANMHSVMNSIFAPMVLKKHLKGQSELEIYEELSKSENGDLRKLVEDRAVKEGMSFLPDTSGTNIDVQIFDTALIDFPNTAFAAQKIGEDKPVIIVMDYAFGEQAYETIDELLKPFHKHTFLNVVSVSIMGKAGILVGGKGDIMIPFAHINEGTGDNYPLDNELTTAMFEGNDIAVVGGTMVTVLGTSLQNKDLLKFFHDSTWGVIGLEMEGAHYQKAIQSASKIRKSIPPNVKVRYAYYASDNPLETGSTLASGGLGSTGVKPTYLITIKILEQIFNII
;
A
#
# COMPACT_ATOMS: atom_id res chain seq x y z
N MET A 1 -11.95 -52.01 -7.54
CA MET A 1 -11.01 -50.89 -7.80
C MET A 1 -11.76 -49.60 -7.55
N LYS A 2 -11.36 -48.78 -6.58
CA LYS A 2 -11.84 -47.39 -6.50
C LYS A 2 -11.28 -46.68 -7.73
N GLU A 3 -12.14 -46.08 -8.56
CA GLU A 3 -11.69 -45.21 -9.64
C GLU A 3 -10.72 -44.18 -9.05
N ILE A 4 -9.49 -44.16 -9.58
CA ILE A 4 -8.55 -43.09 -9.31
C ILE A 4 -9.16 -41.86 -9.96
N LYS A 5 -9.86 -41.04 -9.16
CA LYS A 5 -10.34 -39.73 -9.63
C LYS A 5 -9.11 -38.92 -10.01
N ASN A 6 -8.90 -38.69 -11.31
CA ASN A 6 -8.00 -37.66 -11.79
C ASN A 6 -8.62 -36.31 -11.42
N ILE A 7 -8.29 -35.81 -10.23
CA ILE A 7 -8.73 -34.51 -9.75
C ILE A 7 -7.88 -33.46 -10.50
N SER A 8 -8.41 -32.90 -11.57
CA SER A 8 -7.84 -31.69 -12.19
C SER A 8 -8.01 -30.53 -11.23
N ARG A 9 -6.93 -29.79 -10.96
CA ARG A 9 -6.98 -28.60 -10.11
C ARG A 9 -7.82 -27.50 -10.77
N THR A 10 -8.64 -26.80 -10.00
CA THR A 10 -9.31 -25.59 -10.47
C THR A 10 -8.31 -24.44 -10.64
N ARG A 11 -8.67 -23.40 -11.40
CA ARG A 11 -7.81 -22.21 -11.54
C ARG A 11 -7.54 -21.55 -10.18
N ALA A 12 -8.54 -21.43 -9.31
CA ALA A 12 -8.35 -20.91 -7.95
C ALA A 12 -7.34 -21.74 -7.13
N GLN A 13 -7.37 -23.08 -7.22
CA GLN A 13 -6.38 -23.94 -6.55
C GLN A 13 -4.97 -23.76 -7.12
N VAL A 14 -4.86 -23.59 -8.44
CA VAL A 14 -3.60 -23.28 -9.11
C VAL A 14 -3.04 -21.93 -8.64
N SER A 15 -3.89 -20.90 -8.59
CA SER A 15 -3.53 -19.55 -8.16
C SER A 15 -3.14 -19.51 -6.69
N SER A 16 -3.92 -20.12 -5.80
CA SER A 16 -3.58 -20.22 -4.37
C SER A 16 -2.23 -20.91 -4.15
N ALA A 17 -1.97 -22.00 -4.87
CA ALA A 17 -0.68 -22.69 -4.80
C ALA A 17 0.48 -21.84 -5.38
N ALA A 18 0.21 -20.99 -6.38
CA ALA A 18 1.20 -20.08 -6.93
C ALA A 18 1.56 -18.96 -5.94
N VAL A 19 0.56 -18.35 -5.28
CA VAL A 19 0.77 -17.37 -4.20
C VAL A 19 1.61 -17.96 -3.07
N GLU A 20 1.27 -19.18 -2.63
CA GLU A 20 2.05 -19.89 -1.59
C GLU A 20 3.50 -20.16 -2.03
N ARG A 21 3.70 -20.64 -3.27
CA ARG A 21 5.05 -20.86 -3.83
C ARG A 21 5.85 -19.56 -3.87
N MET A 22 5.24 -18.45 -4.29
CA MET A 22 5.91 -17.14 -4.32
C MET A 22 6.34 -16.74 -2.91
N TYR A 23 5.42 -16.79 -1.94
CA TYR A 23 5.70 -16.43 -0.55
C TYR A 23 6.85 -17.25 0.06
N ILE A 24 6.79 -18.58 -0.07
CA ILE A 24 7.83 -19.49 0.43
C ILE A 24 9.17 -19.21 -0.26
N THR A 25 9.16 -19.02 -1.58
CA THR A 25 10.36 -18.75 -2.36
C THR A 25 11.00 -17.43 -1.95
N MET A 26 10.23 -16.34 -1.84
CA MET A 26 10.74 -15.04 -1.40
C MET A 26 11.40 -15.13 -0.03
N ARG A 27 10.80 -15.86 0.91
CA ARG A 27 11.39 -16.11 2.24
C ARG A 27 12.71 -16.90 2.15
N HIS A 28 12.79 -17.90 1.30
CA HIS A 28 14.05 -18.63 1.07
C HIS A 28 15.14 -17.76 0.45
N LEU A 29 14.78 -16.93 -0.54
CA LEU A 29 15.72 -16.01 -1.19
C LEU A 29 16.24 -14.94 -0.23
N PHE A 30 15.35 -14.41 0.60
CA PHE A 30 15.71 -13.51 1.69
C PHE A 30 16.74 -14.15 2.61
N ASN A 31 16.49 -15.37 3.11
CA ASN A 31 17.42 -16.06 3.99
C ASN A 31 18.76 -16.36 3.30
N ARG A 32 18.74 -16.73 2.02
CA ARG A 32 19.94 -16.95 1.19
C ARG A 32 20.79 -15.69 1.04
N GLY A 33 20.18 -14.52 1.06
CA GLY A 33 20.87 -13.23 0.99
C GLY A 33 21.12 -12.70 -0.41
N PHE A 34 20.89 -13.48 -1.46
CA PHE A 34 20.90 -12.99 -2.85
C PHE A 34 20.24 -13.97 -3.82
N TYR A 35 19.87 -13.48 -5.00
CA TYR A 35 19.46 -14.32 -6.12
C TYR A 35 19.63 -13.61 -7.47
N LYS A 36 19.70 -14.42 -8.54
CA LYS A 36 19.65 -13.93 -9.92
C LYS A 36 18.23 -14.07 -10.45
N PRO A 37 17.54 -12.98 -10.80
CA PRO A 37 16.12 -13.03 -11.15
C PRO A 37 15.80 -13.82 -12.39
N MET A 38 16.67 -13.80 -13.41
CA MET A 38 16.56 -14.60 -14.63
C MET A 38 17.42 -15.89 -14.58
N GLY A 39 17.99 -16.21 -13.42
CA GLY A 39 18.68 -17.48 -13.18
C GLY A 39 17.76 -18.55 -12.59
N ILE A 40 18.35 -19.73 -12.30
CA ILE A 40 17.67 -20.86 -11.62
C ILE A 40 17.05 -20.41 -10.28
N SER A 41 17.76 -19.54 -9.54
CA SER A 41 17.29 -19.05 -8.24
C SER A 41 16.02 -18.19 -8.31
N GLY A 42 15.75 -17.54 -9.44
CA GLY A 42 14.55 -16.72 -9.64
C GLY A 42 13.43 -17.45 -10.39
N ASP A 43 13.68 -18.66 -10.88
CA ASP A 43 12.78 -19.36 -11.80
C ASP A 43 11.41 -19.63 -11.17
N THR A 44 11.40 -20.14 -9.95
CA THR A 44 10.18 -20.41 -9.21
C THR A 44 9.31 -19.16 -8.99
N LEU A 45 9.91 -17.97 -8.81
CA LEU A 45 9.15 -16.72 -8.71
C LEU A 45 8.49 -16.35 -10.04
N ARG A 46 9.25 -16.44 -11.14
CA ARG A 46 8.74 -16.11 -12.48
C ARG A 46 7.62 -17.05 -12.90
N GLU A 47 7.85 -18.36 -12.77
CA GLU A 47 6.85 -19.38 -13.11
C GLU A 47 5.57 -19.21 -12.30
N ALA A 48 5.70 -18.99 -10.98
CA ALA A 48 4.54 -18.79 -10.12
C ALA A 48 3.79 -17.51 -10.48
N LEU A 49 4.47 -16.41 -10.79
CA LEU A 49 3.83 -15.16 -11.23
C LEU A 49 3.09 -15.33 -12.57
N LEU A 50 3.70 -16.02 -13.54
CA LEU A 50 3.11 -16.33 -14.85
C LEU A 50 1.92 -17.30 -14.77
N GLU A 51 1.94 -18.22 -13.81
CA GLU A 51 0.84 -19.14 -13.54
C GLU A 51 -0.32 -18.44 -12.82
N LEU A 52 0.03 -17.58 -11.86
CA LEU A 52 -0.89 -16.76 -11.09
C LEU A 52 -1.65 -15.78 -11.99
N ARG A 53 -0.96 -15.10 -12.91
CA ARG A 53 -1.55 -14.05 -13.77
C ARG A 53 -2.35 -13.03 -12.96
N PRO A 54 -1.69 -12.25 -12.08
CA PRO A 54 -2.39 -11.27 -11.27
C PRO A 54 -3.22 -10.33 -12.13
N GLU A 55 -4.41 -9.95 -11.65
CA GLU A 55 -5.34 -9.09 -12.39
C GLU A 55 -4.66 -7.75 -12.76
N ILE A 56 -3.82 -7.26 -11.86
CA ILE A 56 -3.09 -6.00 -12.04
C ILE A 56 -1.99 -6.07 -13.11
N TYR A 57 -1.54 -7.27 -13.46
CA TYR A 57 -0.50 -7.51 -14.46
C TYR A 57 -1.07 -8.07 -15.77
N GLY A 58 -2.38 -7.98 -15.98
CA GLY A 58 -3.04 -8.15 -17.28
C GLY A 58 -2.44 -9.24 -18.17
N SER A 59 -1.72 -8.82 -19.23
CA SER A 59 -1.12 -9.68 -20.24
C SER A 59 0.27 -10.22 -19.89
N ILE A 60 0.65 -10.33 -18.61
CA ILE A 60 1.98 -10.81 -18.21
C ILE A 60 2.30 -12.19 -18.79
N ALA A 61 1.32 -13.07 -18.94
CA ALA A 61 1.51 -14.40 -19.52
C ALA A 61 1.46 -14.45 -21.06
N GLU A 62 1.23 -13.32 -21.73
CA GLU A 62 1.30 -13.21 -23.19
C GLU A 62 2.70 -12.78 -23.65
N GLU A 63 3.00 -12.95 -24.94
CA GLU A 63 4.25 -12.48 -25.53
C GLU A 63 4.34 -10.95 -25.60
N LYS A 64 3.20 -10.24 -25.63
CA LYS A 64 3.14 -8.78 -25.62
C LYS A 64 3.51 -8.20 -24.27
N VAL A 65 4.13 -7.02 -24.31
CA VAL A 65 4.52 -6.31 -23.10
C VAL A 65 3.26 -5.79 -22.40
N GLU A 66 3.17 -5.95 -21.09
CA GLU A 66 2.07 -5.43 -20.28
C GLU A 66 2.31 -3.95 -19.92
N LEU A 67 1.55 -3.05 -20.54
CA LEU A 67 1.77 -1.60 -20.43
C LEU A 67 1.26 -1.01 -19.11
N ASN A 68 0.04 -1.36 -18.69
CA ASN A 68 -0.58 -0.78 -17.49
C ASN A 68 0.08 -1.34 -16.22
N GLY A 69 0.39 -2.63 -16.23
CA GLY A 69 1.19 -3.25 -15.19
C GLY A 69 2.57 -2.60 -15.07
N LEU A 70 3.24 -2.31 -16.19
CA LEU A 70 4.53 -1.63 -16.19
C LEU A 70 4.45 -0.22 -15.62
N LEU A 71 3.44 0.57 -15.99
CA LEU A 71 3.22 1.90 -15.41
C LEU A 71 3.00 1.81 -13.90
N TYR A 72 2.12 0.91 -13.46
CA TYR A 72 1.84 0.66 -12.04
C TYR A 72 3.11 0.32 -11.24
N VAL A 73 3.99 -0.50 -11.83
CA VAL A 73 5.25 -0.95 -11.22
C VAL A 73 6.28 0.17 -11.17
N ILE A 74 6.48 0.91 -12.26
CA ILE A 74 7.47 2.00 -12.33
C ILE A 74 7.13 3.14 -11.37
N GLU A 75 5.85 3.41 -11.11
CA GLU A 75 5.42 4.38 -10.09
C GLU A 75 5.75 3.95 -8.64
N ARG A 76 6.07 2.67 -8.41
CA ARG A 76 6.32 2.09 -7.08
C ARG A 76 7.77 1.70 -6.85
N LEU A 77 8.60 1.75 -7.88
CA LEU A 77 10.04 1.55 -7.80
C LEU A 77 10.78 2.90 -7.96
N PRO A 78 12.01 3.03 -7.46
CA PRO A 78 12.77 4.26 -7.63
C PRO A 78 13.09 4.52 -9.10
N ILE A 79 13.06 5.79 -9.48
CA ILE A 79 13.46 6.23 -10.83
C ILE A 79 14.91 5.78 -11.11
N GLY A 80 15.15 5.25 -12.31
CA GLY A 80 16.44 4.74 -12.75
C GLY A 80 16.71 3.28 -12.36
N ILE A 81 15.80 2.59 -11.66
CA ILE A 81 16.00 1.17 -11.33
C ILE A 81 16.12 0.28 -12.57
N GLU A 82 15.49 0.68 -13.67
CA GLU A 82 15.51 0.04 -14.99
C GLU A 82 16.91 -0.04 -15.59
N GLU A 83 17.84 0.82 -15.14
CA GLU A 83 19.23 0.91 -15.58
C GLU A 83 20.18 0.07 -14.71
N CYS A 84 19.71 -0.42 -13.56
CA CYS A 84 20.56 -1.06 -12.57
C CYS A 84 20.68 -2.57 -12.77
N ARG A 85 21.91 -3.08 -12.74
CA ARG A 85 22.17 -4.53 -12.66
C ARG A 85 22.12 -5.07 -11.24
N TYR A 86 22.49 -4.24 -10.27
CA TYR A 86 22.58 -4.63 -8.87
C TYR A 86 21.51 -3.91 -8.08
N ILE A 87 20.58 -4.67 -7.52
CA ILE A 87 19.51 -4.12 -6.68
C ILE A 87 19.67 -4.68 -5.27
N ASN A 88 20.03 -3.81 -4.33
CA ASN A 88 20.30 -4.20 -2.96
C ASN A 88 19.17 -3.75 -2.06
N LEU A 89 18.53 -4.69 -1.37
CA LEU A 89 17.58 -4.41 -0.31
C LEU A 89 18.38 -4.32 1.00
N THR A 90 18.35 -3.15 1.63
CA THR A 90 19.15 -2.82 2.83
C THR A 90 18.25 -2.41 3.99
N SER A 91 18.78 -2.40 5.21
CA SER A 91 18.18 -1.63 6.32
C SER A 91 18.59 -0.16 6.19
N ASP A 92 18.19 0.69 7.13
CA ASP A 92 18.86 1.98 7.31
C ASP A 92 20.31 1.73 7.74
N GLU A 93 21.22 2.01 6.81
CA GLU A 93 22.67 1.84 6.93
C GLU A 93 23.40 3.21 6.90
N GLY A 94 22.66 4.32 7.04
CA GLY A 94 23.24 5.66 7.16
C GLY A 94 23.64 6.33 5.85
N TYR A 95 23.11 5.89 4.71
CA TYR A 95 23.36 6.55 3.40
C TYR A 95 22.93 8.01 3.39
N SER A 96 21.93 8.37 4.20
CA SER A 96 21.45 9.74 4.43
C SER A 96 22.50 10.68 5.04
N PHE A 97 23.58 10.16 5.64
CA PHE A 97 24.70 10.95 6.18
C PHE A 97 25.80 11.21 5.14
N SER A 98 25.61 10.80 3.88
CA SER A 98 26.56 10.94 2.79
C SER A 98 26.05 11.91 1.71
N HIS A 99 26.74 11.94 0.57
CA HIS A 99 26.39 12.71 -0.63
C HIS A 99 25.22 12.12 -1.43
N PHE A 100 24.80 10.88 -1.13
CA PHE A 100 23.72 10.21 -1.84
C PHE A 100 22.39 10.91 -1.58
N GLN A 101 21.67 11.25 -2.64
CA GLN A 101 20.34 11.82 -2.56
C GLN A 101 19.30 10.71 -2.50
N ALA A 102 18.31 10.86 -1.60
CA ALA A 102 17.21 9.92 -1.49
C ALA A 102 16.27 10.05 -2.69
N ILE A 103 16.04 8.94 -3.39
CA ILE A 103 15.06 8.77 -4.45
C ILE A 103 13.84 8.10 -3.82
N VAL A 104 12.69 8.78 -3.82
CA VAL A 104 11.44 8.26 -3.26
C VAL A 104 10.47 7.92 -4.39
N PRO A 105 9.98 6.67 -4.51
CA PRO A 105 9.02 6.31 -5.53
C PRO A 105 7.72 7.13 -5.44
N PRO A 106 7.11 7.54 -6.57
CA PRO A 106 5.92 8.41 -6.57
C PRO A 106 4.72 7.87 -5.77
N LYS A 107 4.49 6.56 -5.80
CA LYS A 107 3.36 5.89 -5.14
C LYS A 107 3.79 4.98 -4.00
N ARG A 108 5.04 5.09 -3.54
CA ARG A 108 5.59 4.28 -2.44
C ARG A 108 6.59 5.09 -1.63
N ARG A 109 6.26 5.40 -0.38
CA ARG A 109 7.12 6.19 0.52
C ARG A 109 8.30 5.34 1.02
N ARG A 110 9.40 5.32 0.29
CA ARG A 110 10.59 4.55 0.67
C ARG A 110 11.84 5.24 0.17
N ASN A 111 12.86 5.32 1.03
CA ASN A 111 14.14 5.86 0.63
C ASN A 111 14.89 4.84 -0.23
N CYS A 112 15.39 5.31 -1.36
CA CYS A 112 16.25 4.55 -2.26
C CYS A 112 17.46 5.41 -2.58
N TYR A 113 18.59 4.80 -2.86
CA TYR A 113 19.84 5.50 -3.13
C TYR A 113 20.50 4.87 -4.35
N ARG A 114 20.71 5.66 -5.40
CA ARG A 114 21.56 5.27 -6.52
C ARG A 114 23.02 5.38 -6.06
N ILE A 115 23.72 4.25 -6.02
CA ILE A 115 25.11 4.19 -5.52
C ILE A 115 26.10 4.53 -6.65
N ASP A 116 25.85 3.99 -7.83
CA ASP A 116 26.59 4.25 -9.06
C ASP A 116 25.70 4.00 -10.29
N GLU A 117 26.29 3.95 -11.49
CA GLU A 117 25.56 3.74 -12.74
C GLU A 117 24.84 2.39 -12.82
N GLU A 118 25.21 1.37 -12.05
CA GLU A 118 24.61 0.03 -12.15
C GLU A 118 23.93 -0.44 -10.85
N GLN A 119 24.06 0.29 -9.75
CA GLN A 119 23.57 -0.13 -8.44
C GLN A 119 22.50 0.79 -7.84
N MET A 120 21.36 0.19 -7.49
CA MET A 120 20.30 0.79 -6.69
C MET A 120 20.20 0.11 -5.32
N ASN A 121 20.30 0.90 -4.27
CA ASN A 121 19.97 0.46 -2.92
C ASN A 121 18.55 0.90 -2.59
N ILE A 122 17.77 0.01 -2.00
CA ILE A 122 16.40 0.27 -1.63
C ILE A 122 16.24 -0.07 -0.14
N GLU A 123 15.86 0.90 0.70
CA GLU A 123 15.87 0.79 2.16
C GLU A 123 14.55 0.18 2.69
N ILE A 124 14.61 -0.97 3.36
CA ILE A 124 13.43 -1.67 3.91
C ILE A 124 13.28 -1.35 5.39
N THR A 125 12.17 -0.70 5.75
CA THR A 125 11.82 -0.37 7.14
C THR A 125 10.44 -0.86 7.58
N ARG A 126 9.63 -1.39 6.65
CA ARG A 126 8.19 -1.67 6.83
C ARG A 126 7.87 -3.16 6.89
N GLY A 127 8.76 -3.95 7.49
CA GLY A 127 8.57 -5.39 7.66
C GLY A 127 8.64 -6.19 6.35
N ARG A 128 8.12 -7.42 6.38
CA ARG A 128 8.25 -8.40 5.28
C ARG A 128 7.39 -8.06 4.07
N SER A 129 6.20 -7.49 4.28
CA SER A 129 5.30 -7.12 3.19
C SER A 129 5.96 -6.18 2.19
N ASP A 130 6.82 -5.26 2.64
CA ASP A 130 7.56 -4.35 1.77
C ASP A 130 8.58 -5.09 0.88
N ILE A 131 9.23 -6.11 1.42
CA ILE A 131 10.12 -6.99 0.64
C ILE A 131 9.31 -7.74 -0.41
N TYR A 132 8.18 -8.35 -0.03
CA TYR A 132 7.36 -9.13 -0.95
C TYR A 132 6.78 -8.27 -2.07
N ASP A 133 6.34 -7.05 -1.73
CA ASP A 133 5.89 -6.05 -2.70
C ASP A 133 6.99 -5.80 -3.73
N VAL A 134 8.20 -5.46 -3.29
CA VAL A 134 9.32 -5.10 -4.17
C VAL A 134 9.78 -6.28 -5.01
N LEU A 135 9.89 -7.47 -4.43
CA LEU A 135 10.29 -8.66 -5.19
C LEU A 135 9.25 -9.04 -6.25
N THR A 136 7.95 -8.82 -5.98
CA THR A 136 6.89 -9.06 -6.97
C THR A 136 7.02 -8.10 -8.15
N HIS A 137 7.20 -6.80 -7.86
CA HIS A 137 7.42 -5.76 -8.86
C HIS A 137 8.69 -6.02 -9.69
N LEU A 138 9.80 -6.41 -9.05
CA LEU A 138 11.05 -6.73 -9.74
C LEU A 138 10.90 -7.97 -10.60
N THR A 139 10.22 -9.01 -10.11
CA THR A 139 9.93 -10.22 -10.90
C THR A 139 9.13 -9.85 -12.16
N PHE A 140 8.13 -8.98 -12.04
CA PHE A 140 7.38 -8.45 -13.18
C PHE A 140 8.30 -7.75 -14.20
N ILE A 141 9.10 -6.75 -13.80
CA ILE A 141 9.92 -6.00 -14.77
C ILE A 141 10.95 -6.90 -15.47
N PHE A 142 11.48 -7.93 -14.79
CA PHE A 142 12.43 -8.85 -15.40
C PHE A 142 11.77 -9.76 -16.43
N VAL A 143 10.55 -10.24 -16.15
CA VAL A 143 9.74 -10.95 -17.15
C VAL A 143 9.49 -10.07 -18.37
N GLU A 144 9.03 -8.84 -18.18
CA GLU A 144 8.75 -7.91 -19.28
C GLU A 144 10.03 -7.54 -20.07
N SER A 145 11.16 -7.36 -19.38
CA SER A 145 12.44 -7.09 -20.04
C SER A 145 12.88 -8.22 -20.98
N HIS A 146 12.62 -9.48 -20.61
CA HIS A 146 12.93 -10.63 -21.46
C HIS A 146 11.96 -10.78 -22.62
N LYS A 147 10.71 -10.30 -22.51
CA LYS A 147 9.81 -10.20 -23.67
C LYS A 147 10.33 -9.20 -24.70
N ILE A 148 10.83 -8.05 -24.24
CA ILE A 148 11.48 -7.04 -25.11
C ILE A 148 12.68 -7.69 -25.81
N LYS A 149 13.60 -8.29 -25.04
CA LYS A 149 14.77 -9.01 -25.57
C LYS A 149 14.39 -10.05 -26.62
N ASN A 150 13.43 -10.93 -26.32
CA ASN A 150 13.02 -12.02 -27.21
C ASN A 150 12.50 -11.53 -28.57
N ARG A 151 12.00 -10.29 -28.64
CA ARG A 151 11.53 -9.69 -29.91
C ARG A 151 12.61 -8.96 -30.69
N VAL A 152 13.62 -8.45 -30.00
CA VAL A 152 14.62 -7.58 -30.62
C VAL A 152 15.91 -8.30 -30.93
N LEU A 153 16.27 -9.35 -30.19
CA LEU A 153 17.48 -10.14 -30.39
C LEU A 153 17.29 -11.12 -31.56
N ILE A 154 18.25 -11.15 -32.47
CA ILE A 154 18.28 -12.00 -33.66
C ILE A 154 19.41 -13.02 -33.48
N GLY A 155 19.04 -14.29 -33.31
CA GLY A 155 20.03 -15.36 -33.09
C GLY A 155 20.80 -15.19 -31.77
N GLU A 156 22.00 -15.78 -31.72
CA GLU A 156 22.84 -15.82 -30.52
C GLU A 156 24.07 -14.90 -30.61
N ASP A 157 24.27 -14.20 -31.75
CA ASP A 157 25.46 -13.38 -32.03
C ASP A 157 25.30 -11.90 -31.62
N GLY A 158 24.28 -11.58 -30.83
CA GLY A 158 24.02 -10.23 -30.32
C GLY A 158 23.44 -9.25 -31.35
N LYS A 159 23.06 -9.72 -32.55
CA LYS A 159 22.38 -8.86 -33.55
C LYS A 159 21.00 -8.47 -33.08
N VAL A 160 20.59 -7.25 -33.42
CA VAL A 160 19.29 -6.69 -33.03
C VAL A 160 18.48 -6.22 -34.23
N THR A 161 17.16 -6.14 -34.07
CA THR A 161 16.25 -5.64 -35.11
C THR A 161 16.48 -4.17 -35.45
N ARG A 162 16.04 -3.77 -36.64
CA ARG A 162 16.07 -2.36 -37.07
C ARG A 162 15.24 -1.47 -36.15
N ASP A 163 14.08 -1.93 -35.69
CA ASP A 163 13.22 -1.16 -34.78
C ASP A 163 13.94 -0.85 -33.47
N TRP A 164 14.71 -1.81 -32.91
CA TRP A 164 15.51 -1.58 -31.71
C TRP A 164 16.58 -0.50 -31.91
N LEU A 165 17.31 -0.53 -33.02
CA LEU A 165 18.30 0.50 -33.35
C LEU A 165 17.69 1.90 -33.45
N LYS A 166 16.42 2.00 -33.87
CA LYS A 166 15.70 3.27 -33.94
C LYS A 166 15.31 3.80 -32.56
N ILE A 167 14.91 2.91 -31.65
CA ILE A 167 14.65 3.26 -30.25
C ILE A 167 15.95 3.70 -29.56
N GLU A 168 17.03 2.94 -29.73
CA GLU A 168 18.34 3.28 -29.20
C GLU A 168 18.82 4.66 -29.67
N HIS A 169 18.62 4.98 -30.96
CA HIS A 169 18.95 6.29 -31.50
C HIS A 169 18.11 7.41 -30.87
N ALA A 170 16.80 7.20 -30.70
CA ALA A 170 15.91 8.17 -30.07
C ALA A 170 16.32 8.45 -28.61
N VAL A 171 16.62 7.40 -27.82
CA VAL A 171 17.07 7.52 -26.43
C VAL A 171 18.43 8.21 -26.30
N LYS A 172 19.36 7.99 -27.25
CA LYS A 172 20.67 8.63 -27.26
C LYS A 172 20.67 10.07 -27.78
N THR A 173 19.53 10.58 -28.22
CA THR A 173 19.42 11.95 -28.72
C THR A 173 19.31 12.91 -27.54
N GLU A 174 20.28 13.84 -27.42
CA GLU A 174 20.32 14.82 -26.31
C GLU A 174 19.28 15.93 -26.46
N GLU A 175 18.83 16.22 -27.69
CA GLU A 175 17.81 17.22 -27.98
C GLU A 175 16.40 16.65 -27.74
N PRO A 176 15.45 17.45 -27.22
CA PRO A 176 14.06 17.03 -27.10
C PRO A 176 13.48 16.60 -28.46
N LEU A 177 12.80 15.45 -28.48
CA LEU A 177 12.23 14.92 -29.71
C LEU A 177 11.15 15.87 -30.24
N SER A 178 11.17 16.15 -31.54
CA SER A 178 10.05 16.80 -32.20
C SER A 178 8.82 15.89 -32.15
N LEU A 179 7.61 16.44 -32.30
CA LEU A 179 6.39 15.61 -32.35
C LEU A 179 6.48 14.51 -33.42
N ILE A 180 7.07 14.84 -34.57
CA ILE A 180 7.25 13.89 -35.68
C ILE A 180 8.23 12.78 -35.28
N ASP A 181 9.37 13.14 -34.70
CA ASP A 181 10.38 12.15 -34.27
C ASP A 181 9.87 11.27 -33.13
N LYS A 182 9.09 11.85 -32.21
CA LYS A 182 8.39 11.13 -31.14
C LYS A 182 7.41 10.11 -31.72
N GLU A 183 6.57 10.49 -32.68
CA GLU A 183 5.62 9.58 -33.33
C GLU A 183 6.34 8.46 -34.11
N ILE A 184 7.47 8.76 -34.76
CA ILE A 184 8.32 7.76 -35.42
C ILE A 184 8.89 6.78 -34.38
N ALA A 185 9.44 7.29 -33.27
CA ALA A 185 9.98 6.46 -32.20
C ALA A 185 8.90 5.56 -31.57
N ILE A 186 7.71 6.09 -31.30
CA ILE A 186 6.56 5.34 -30.79
C ILE A 186 6.11 4.25 -31.77
N SER A 187 6.15 4.51 -33.08
CA SER A 187 5.83 3.51 -34.09
C SER A 187 6.78 2.30 -34.03
N HIS A 188 8.10 2.56 -33.98
CA HIS A 188 9.09 1.48 -33.79
C HIS A 188 8.92 0.77 -32.44
N LEU A 189 8.66 1.53 -31.38
CA LEU A 189 8.39 1.00 -30.05
C LEU A 189 7.17 0.06 -30.04
N SER A 190 6.10 0.40 -30.76
CA SER A 190 4.89 -0.42 -30.84
C SER A 190 5.17 -1.83 -31.40
N ASN A 191 6.05 -1.93 -32.40
CA ASN A 191 6.52 -3.22 -32.94
C ASN A 191 7.30 -4.02 -31.89
N VAL A 192 8.25 -3.37 -31.20
CA VAL A 192 9.07 -4.01 -30.14
C VAL A 192 8.19 -4.49 -28.97
N LEU A 193 7.18 -3.71 -28.60
CA LEU A 193 6.26 -4.03 -27.51
C LEU A 193 5.13 -4.98 -27.93
N GLY A 194 4.98 -5.26 -29.24
CA GLY A 194 3.88 -6.08 -29.78
C GLY A 194 2.52 -5.50 -29.42
N ARG A 195 2.41 -4.17 -29.47
CA ARG A 195 1.24 -3.38 -29.12
C ARG A 195 0.90 -2.47 -30.29
N SER A 196 -0.34 -2.02 -30.37
CA SER A 196 -0.72 -0.99 -31.34
C SER A 196 -0.12 0.36 -30.97
N PHE A 197 0.09 1.21 -31.97
CA PHE A 197 0.49 2.61 -31.76
C PHE A 197 -0.44 3.34 -30.78
N SER A 198 -1.75 3.14 -30.88
CA SER A 198 -2.74 3.75 -30.00
C SER A 198 -2.62 3.30 -28.55
N GLU A 199 -2.36 2.01 -28.30
CA GLU A 199 -2.16 1.51 -26.93
C GLU A 199 -0.91 2.12 -26.29
N VAL A 200 0.19 2.20 -27.05
CA VAL A 200 1.43 2.82 -26.57
C VAL A 200 1.24 4.31 -26.29
N LEU A 201 0.61 5.03 -27.21
CA LEU A 201 0.35 6.47 -27.06
C LEU A 201 -0.48 6.77 -25.81
N THR A 202 -1.44 5.90 -25.47
CA THR A 202 -2.32 6.06 -24.30
C THR A 202 -1.56 6.05 -22.97
N VAL A 203 -0.46 5.29 -22.87
CA VAL A 203 0.32 5.17 -21.64
C VAL A 203 1.57 6.04 -21.62
N TYR A 204 2.02 6.53 -22.78
CA TYR A 204 3.32 7.16 -22.97
C TYR A 204 3.57 8.29 -21.96
N ASP A 205 2.67 9.26 -21.90
CA ASP A 205 2.82 10.43 -21.03
C ASP A 205 2.65 10.08 -19.54
N GLY A 206 2.15 8.89 -19.21
CA GLY A 206 2.09 8.40 -17.83
C GLY A 206 3.47 8.11 -17.23
N PHE A 207 4.49 7.87 -18.06
CA PHE A 207 5.86 7.64 -17.59
C PHE A 207 6.69 8.94 -17.47
N ALA A 208 6.20 10.03 -18.06
CA ALA A 208 6.92 11.29 -18.16
C ALA A 208 7.23 11.87 -16.76
N ILE A 209 8.42 12.48 -16.65
CA ILE A 209 8.80 13.31 -15.51
C ILE A 209 9.20 14.70 -16.03
N PRO A 210 9.16 15.76 -15.20
CA PRO A 210 9.46 17.12 -15.65
C PRO A 210 10.81 17.26 -16.38
N GLU A 211 11.81 16.49 -15.95
CA GLU A 211 13.16 16.49 -16.50
C GLU A 211 13.29 15.61 -17.76
N ASN A 212 12.35 14.70 -17.99
CA ASN A 212 12.36 13.76 -19.11
C ASN A 212 10.93 13.39 -19.56
N PRO A 213 10.37 14.16 -20.50
CA PRO A 213 9.03 13.91 -21.06
C PRO A 213 8.92 12.60 -21.85
N ASP A 214 10.04 12.08 -22.36
CA ASP A 214 10.09 10.90 -23.22
C ASP A 214 10.58 9.64 -22.47
N ARG A 215 10.56 9.69 -21.13
CA ARG A 215 11.03 8.63 -20.23
C ARG A 215 10.53 7.22 -20.54
N PHE A 216 9.36 7.08 -21.17
CA PHE A 216 8.90 5.75 -21.59
C PHE A 216 9.88 5.06 -22.55
N LEU A 217 10.52 5.80 -23.46
CA LEU A 217 11.54 5.26 -24.35
C LEU A 217 12.75 4.73 -23.57
N ASP A 218 13.23 5.50 -22.59
CA ASP A 218 14.36 5.10 -21.74
C ASP A 218 14.06 3.84 -20.94
N VAL A 219 12.87 3.76 -20.33
CA VAL A 219 12.45 2.59 -19.56
C VAL A 219 12.49 1.33 -20.43
N ILE A 220 11.89 1.37 -21.62
CA ILE A 220 11.88 0.20 -22.51
C ILE A 220 13.29 -0.12 -23.02
N TYR A 221 14.06 0.89 -23.39
CA TYR A 221 15.42 0.71 -23.88
C TYR A 221 16.32 0.07 -22.83
N TRP A 222 16.36 0.57 -21.60
CA TRP A 222 17.23 0.02 -20.56
C TRP A 222 16.81 -1.37 -20.11
N LEU A 223 15.50 -1.62 -19.97
CA LEU A 223 15.01 -2.97 -19.68
C LEU A 223 15.45 -3.97 -20.75
N GLY A 224 15.24 -3.65 -22.03
CA GLY A 224 15.63 -4.53 -23.14
C GLY A 224 17.15 -4.67 -23.28
N LYS A 225 17.91 -3.57 -23.17
CA LYS A 225 19.37 -3.56 -23.27
C LYS A 225 20.00 -4.47 -22.23
N LEU A 226 19.64 -4.32 -20.96
CA LEU A 226 20.18 -5.17 -19.90
C LEU A 226 19.80 -6.63 -20.13
N ALA A 227 18.56 -6.93 -20.56
CA ALA A 227 18.15 -8.30 -20.86
C ALA A 227 18.90 -8.92 -22.06
N ILE A 228 19.31 -8.13 -23.06
CA ILE A 228 20.19 -8.58 -24.15
C ILE A 228 21.59 -8.92 -23.61
N GLU A 229 22.19 -8.03 -22.82
CA GLU A 229 23.51 -8.24 -22.22
C GLU A 229 23.52 -9.44 -21.26
N GLU A 230 22.39 -9.75 -20.60
CA GLU A 230 22.24 -10.98 -19.81
C GLU A 230 22.36 -12.26 -20.64
N GLU A 231 21.85 -12.25 -21.88
CA GLU A 231 21.85 -13.40 -22.78
C GLU A 231 23.18 -13.53 -23.53
N VAL A 232 23.68 -12.42 -24.06
CA VAL A 232 24.87 -12.39 -24.93
C VAL A 232 26.16 -12.41 -24.11
N ASP A 233 26.24 -11.59 -23.06
CA ASP A 233 27.48 -11.39 -22.29
C ASP A 233 27.46 -12.15 -20.95
N ASN A 234 26.35 -12.81 -20.61
CA ASN A 234 26.12 -13.47 -19.32
C ASN A 234 26.22 -12.51 -18.11
N ASN A 235 26.00 -11.21 -18.35
CA ASN A 235 26.03 -10.13 -17.35
C ASN A 235 24.70 -10.05 -16.58
N LYS A 236 24.45 -11.07 -15.73
CA LYS A 236 23.18 -11.26 -15.01
C LYS A 236 22.90 -10.18 -13.98
N ARG A 237 21.67 -9.66 -13.99
CA ARG A 237 21.13 -8.83 -12.91
C ARG A 237 21.05 -9.65 -11.62
N THR A 238 21.28 -8.99 -10.50
CA THR A 238 21.35 -9.63 -9.18
C THR A 238 20.61 -8.80 -8.15
N ILE A 239 19.80 -9.48 -7.33
CA ILE A 239 19.20 -8.90 -6.14
C ILE A 239 19.91 -9.43 -4.91
N THR A 240 20.30 -8.53 -4.00
CA THR A 240 20.99 -8.86 -2.74
C THR A 240 20.20 -8.33 -1.55
N PHE A 241 20.24 -9.04 -0.43
CA PHE A 241 19.71 -8.60 0.86
C PHE A 241 20.87 -8.41 1.82
N SER A 242 21.01 -7.21 2.37
CA SER A 242 22.15 -6.92 3.25
C SER A 242 22.11 -7.80 4.52
N PRO A 243 23.28 -8.17 5.09
CA PRO A 243 23.32 -8.91 6.35
C PRO A 243 22.54 -8.21 7.47
N ILE A 244 22.68 -6.89 7.57
CA ILE A 244 22.00 -6.06 8.57
C ILE A 244 20.48 -6.16 8.41
N LEU A 245 19.96 -6.09 7.18
CA LEU A 245 18.53 -6.28 6.93
C LEU A 245 18.07 -7.66 7.38
N ARG A 246 18.83 -8.72 7.06
CA ARG A 246 18.50 -10.09 7.43
C ARG A 246 18.51 -10.34 8.93
N GLU A 247 19.40 -9.67 9.65
CA GLU A 247 19.48 -9.75 11.11
C GLU A 247 18.40 -8.92 11.81
N ARG A 248 17.98 -7.78 11.26
CA ARG A 248 17.02 -6.87 11.91
C ARG A 248 15.56 -7.21 11.62
N LEU A 249 15.25 -7.85 10.49
CA LEU A 249 13.87 -8.09 10.07
C LEU A 249 13.12 -9.00 11.06
N GLY A 250 11.96 -8.54 11.54
CA GLY A 250 11.13 -9.26 12.51
C GLY A 250 11.47 -9.00 13.98
N HIS A 251 12.44 -8.13 14.28
CA HIS A 251 12.72 -7.67 15.65
C HIS A 251 11.91 -6.43 16.06
N HIS A 252 11.04 -5.91 15.18
CA HIS A 252 10.19 -4.74 15.40
C HIS A 252 10.95 -3.47 15.84
N ILE A 253 12.24 -3.33 15.52
CA ILE A 253 13.11 -2.23 16.00
C ILE A 253 12.47 -0.86 15.72
N TYR A 254 11.98 -0.67 14.50
CA TYR A 254 11.33 0.58 14.09
C TYR A 254 9.97 0.77 14.78
N GLY A 255 9.19 -0.30 14.94
CA GLY A 255 7.92 -0.26 15.68
C GLY A 255 8.10 0.05 17.17
N GLU A 256 9.19 -0.42 17.80
CA GLU A 256 9.52 -0.16 19.20
C GLU A 256 9.87 1.33 19.38
N MET A 257 10.76 1.86 18.54
CA MET A 257 11.11 3.29 18.54
C MET A 257 9.89 4.19 18.33
N TRP A 258 9.02 3.82 17.38
CA TRP A 258 7.77 4.52 17.10
C TRP A 258 6.84 4.54 18.32
N SER A 259 6.58 3.37 18.90
CA SER A 259 5.74 3.20 20.09
C SER A 259 6.28 3.98 21.29
N ASP A 260 7.60 3.92 21.52
CA ASP A 260 8.23 4.61 22.65
C ASP A 260 8.15 6.13 22.50
N ASN A 261 8.25 6.67 21.29
CA ASN A 261 8.06 8.11 21.05
C ASN A 261 6.64 8.56 21.47
N ILE A 262 5.61 7.79 21.09
CA ILE A 262 4.21 8.04 21.47
C ILE A 262 4.04 7.96 22.99
N LYS A 263 4.51 6.88 23.63
CA LYS A 263 4.38 6.67 25.08
C LYS A 263 5.12 7.73 25.89
N ASN A 264 6.30 8.14 25.44
CA ASN A 264 7.06 9.25 26.03
C ASN A 264 6.29 10.57 25.93
N HIS A 265 5.66 10.85 24.78
CA HIS A 265 4.83 12.03 24.62
C HIS A 265 3.62 12.01 25.58
N LEU A 266 2.88 10.89 25.62
CA LEU A 266 1.75 10.72 26.54
C LEU A 266 2.16 10.91 28.00
N LYS A 267 3.32 10.36 28.40
CA LYS A 267 3.87 10.54 29.75
C LYS A 267 4.17 12.01 30.05
N LYS A 268 4.85 12.70 29.12
CA LYS A 268 5.23 14.10 29.26
C LYS A 268 4.01 15.01 29.43
N GLN A 269 2.91 14.68 28.77
CA GLN A 269 1.65 15.43 28.84
C GLN A 269 0.70 14.95 29.96
N GLY A 270 1.07 13.94 30.74
CA GLY A 270 0.21 13.40 31.81
C GLY A 270 -1.05 12.67 31.30
N LEU A 271 -0.97 12.07 30.11
CA LEU A 271 -2.11 11.48 29.39
C LEU A 271 -2.23 9.95 29.53
N LEU A 272 -1.22 9.27 30.09
CA LEU A 272 -1.11 7.80 30.08
C LEU A 272 -2.27 7.05 30.76
N GLU A 273 -2.81 7.59 31.86
CA GLU A 273 -3.83 6.92 32.68
C GLU A 273 -5.26 7.12 32.13
N ARG A 274 -5.44 8.07 31.21
CA ARG A 274 -6.75 8.41 30.65
C ARG A 274 -7.22 7.32 29.67
N PRO A 275 -8.54 7.19 29.43
CA PRO A 275 -9.05 6.28 28.41
C PRO A 275 -8.47 6.63 27.03
N ILE A 276 -7.75 5.71 26.41
CA ILE A 276 -7.12 5.90 25.10
C ILE A 276 -7.93 5.19 24.03
N HIS A 277 -8.25 5.93 22.96
CA HIS A 277 -8.82 5.39 21.73
C HIS A 277 -7.76 5.49 20.62
N ILE A 278 -7.42 4.36 20.01
CA ILE A 278 -6.54 4.33 18.85
C ILE A 278 -7.40 4.32 17.59
N ILE A 279 -7.06 5.14 16.59
CA ILE A 279 -7.69 5.17 15.28
C ILE A 279 -6.59 5.08 14.22
N SER A 280 -6.55 4.00 13.44
CA SER A 280 -5.80 3.98 12.18
C SER A 280 -6.70 4.55 11.08
N ALA A 281 -6.29 5.68 10.51
CA ALA A 281 -7.10 6.46 9.59
C ALA A 281 -6.20 7.42 8.78
N ASN A 282 -6.78 8.05 7.75
CA ASN A 282 -6.12 9.17 7.10
C ASN A 282 -5.90 10.31 8.11
N MET A 283 -4.70 10.89 8.14
CA MET A 283 -4.29 11.92 9.11
C MET A 283 -5.16 13.19 9.12
N HIS A 284 -5.96 13.43 8.09
CA HIS A 284 -6.83 14.60 8.06
C HIS A 284 -8.26 14.30 8.53
N SER A 285 -8.74 13.05 8.45
CA SER A 285 -10.18 12.79 8.59
C SER A 285 -10.69 13.10 9.99
N VAL A 286 -9.98 12.69 11.04
CA VAL A 286 -10.37 12.94 12.45
C VAL A 286 -10.30 14.42 12.79
N MET A 287 -9.18 15.07 12.47
CA MET A 287 -8.98 16.50 12.68
C MET A 287 -10.09 17.32 11.99
N ASN A 288 -10.32 17.06 10.70
CA ASN A 288 -11.31 17.78 9.93
C ASN A 288 -12.73 17.49 10.45
N SER A 289 -13.04 16.25 10.82
CA SER A 289 -14.37 15.91 11.35
C SER A 289 -14.69 16.70 12.64
N ILE A 290 -13.71 16.89 13.52
CA ILE A 290 -13.91 17.60 14.78
C ILE A 290 -13.98 19.12 14.56
N PHE A 291 -13.05 19.69 13.80
CA PHE A 291 -12.82 21.15 13.79
C PHE A 291 -13.32 21.88 12.54
N ALA A 292 -13.28 21.24 11.36
CA ALA A 292 -13.50 21.95 10.10
C ALA A 292 -14.89 22.57 9.96
N PRO A 293 -16.02 21.89 10.31
CA PRO A 293 -17.35 22.45 10.12
C PRO A 293 -17.53 23.83 10.76
N MET A 294 -17.03 24.03 11.98
CA MET A 294 -17.20 25.29 12.70
C MET A 294 -16.15 26.34 12.32
N VAL A 295 -14.93 25.94 11.97
CA VAL A 295 -13.87 26.84 11.49
C VAL A 295 -14.23 27.44 10.12
N LEU A 296 -14.79 26.62 9.23
CA LEU A 296 -14.99 26.99 7.83
C LEU A 296 -16.40 27.47 7.50
N LYS A 297 -17.37 27.34 8.41
CA LYS A 297 -18.76 27.83 8.25
C LYS A 297 -18.87 29.27 7.73
N LYS A 298 -17.96 30.15 8.17
CA LYS A 298 -17.94 31.57 7.75
C LYS A 298 -17.33 31.78 6.36
N HIS A 299 -16.40 30.91 5.96
CA HIS A 299 -15.66 30.96 4.70
C HIS A 299 -16.46 30.33 3.55
N LEU A 300 -17.24 29.29 3.85
CA LEU A 300 -17.93 28.44 2.88
C LEU A 300 -19.46 28.51 3.00
N LYS A 301 -20.00 29.71 3.27
CA LYS A 301 -21.43 29.94 3.59
C LYS A 301 -22.39 29.10 2.73
N GLY A 302 -23.22 28.30 3.40
CA GLY A 302 -24.29 27.51 2.75
C GLY A 302 -23.86 26.11 2.32
N GLN A 303 -22.58 25.74 2.48
CA GLN A 303 -22.11 24.39 2.22
C GLN A 303 -22.46 23.42 3.37
N SER A 304 -22.83 22.21 3.00
CA SER A 304 -22.94 21.04 3.87
C SER A 304 -21.57 20.62 4.41
N GLU A 305 -21.54 19.83 5.48
CA GLU A 305 -20.26 19.31 6.04
C GLU A 305 -19.46 18.51 5.01
N LEU A 306 -20.16 17.76 4.15
CA LEU A 306 -19.53 16.99 3.08
C LEU A 306 -18.83 17.88 2.06
N GLU A 307 -19.47 18.97 1.63
CA GLU A 307 -18.87 19.93 0.70
C GLU A 307 -17.63 20.61 1.31
N ILE A 308 -17.64 20.88 2.62
CA ILE A 308 -16.46 21.39 3.33
C ILE A 308 -15.30 20.39 3.22
N TYR A 309 -15.57 19.10 3.40
CA TYR A 309 -14.55 18.06 3.29
C TYR A 309 -14.04 17.88 1.84
N GLU A 310 -14.92 18.01 0.85
CA GLU A 310 -14.53 18.01 -0.56
C GLU A 310 -13.62 19.18 -0.90
N GLU A 311 -13.93 20.39 -0.43
CA GLU A 311 -13.04 21.54 -0.59
C GLU A 311 -11.67 21.30 0.07
N LEU A 312 -11.64 20.76 1.29
CA LEU A 312 -10.38 20.46 1.98
C LEU A 312 -9.52 19.41 1.26
N SER A 313 -10.14 18.55 0.44
CA SER A 313 -9.43 17.53 -0.34
C SER A 313 -8.66 18.08 -1.55
N LYS A 314 -8.99 19.29 -2.02
CA LYS A 314 -8.36 19.89 -3.21
C LYS A 314 -6.98 20.46 -2.89
N SER A 315 -6.00 20.22 -3.76
CA SER A 315 -4.59 20.61 -3.54
C SER A 315 -4.39 22.10 -3.26
N GLU A 316 -5.14 22.95 -3.93
CA GLU A 316 -5.10 24.42 -3.88
C GLU A 316 -5.58 25.01 -2.55
N ASN A 317 -6.36 24.27 -1.76
CA ASN A 317 -6.97 24.76 -0.52
C ASN A 317 -6.05 24.59 0.71
N GLY A 318 -4.75 24.84 0.54
CA GLY A 318 -3.74 24.74 1.60
C GLY A 318 -4.02 25.67 2.78
N ASP A 319 -4.47 26.88 2.50
CA ASP A 319 -4.77 27.88 3.54
C ASP A 319 -5.96 27.46 4.41
N LEU A 320 -6.98 26.83 3.83
CA LEU A 320 -8.13 26.33 4.59
C LEU A 320 -7.72 25.19 5.52
N ARG A 321 -6.88 24.26 5.04
CA ARG A 321 -6.33 23.18 5.87
C ARG A 321 -5.54 23.72 7.05
N LYS A 322 -4.72 24.75 6.82
CA LYS A 322 -3.94 25.40 7.87
C LYS A 322 -4.82 26.03 8.96
N LEU A 323 -5.94 26.67 8.60
CA LEU A 323 -6.88 27.21 9.59
C LEU A 323 -7.47 26.12 10.51
N VAL A 324 -7.77 24.95 9.95
CA VAL A 324 -8.29 23.81 10.72
C VAL A 324 -7.19 23.22 11.61
N GLU A 325 -5.98 23.08 11.09
CA GLU A 325 -4.82 22.60 11.84
C GLU A 325 -4.46 23.53 13.00
N ASP A 326 -4.40 24.84 12.77
CA ASP A 326 -4.12 25.84 13.81
C ASP A 326 -5.15 25.77 14.96
N ARG A 327 -6.44 25.56 14.61
CA ARG A 327 -7.49 25.34 15.61
C ARG A 327 -7.26 24.04 16.37
N ALA A 328 -6.98 22.94 15.67
CA ALA A 328 -6.76 21.65 16.29
C ALA A 328 -5.58 21.68 17.27
N VAL A 329 -4.44 22.26 16.87
CA VAL A 329 -3.25 22.40 17.73
C VAL A 329 -3.55 23.23 18.97
N LYS A 330 -4.26 24.35 18.81
CA LYS A 330 -4.68 25.20 19.94
C LYS A 330 -5.59 24.45 20.92
N GLU A 331 -6.35 23.47 20.45
CA GLU A 331 -7.32 22.71 21.24
C GLU A 331 -6.85 21.30 21.59
N GLY A 332 -5.54 21.12 21.72
CA GLY A 332 -4.95 19.91 22.31
C GLY A 332 -4.55 18.82 21.32
N MET A 333 -4.55 19.10 20.01
CA MET A 333 -3.90 18.22 19.03
C MET A 333 -2.37 18.43 19.06
N SER A 334 -1.62 17.34 19.16
CA SER A 334 -0.17 17.30 18.94
C SER A 334 0.13 16.44 17.72
N PHE A 335 0.90 16.97 16.77
CA PHE A 335 1.42 16.21 15.63
C PHE A 335 2.81 15.66 15.95
N LEU A 336 2.99 14.36 15.75
CA LEU A 336 4.22 13.62 15.95
C LEU A 336 4.64 13.03 14.60
N PRO A 337 5.52 13.71 13.84
CA PRO A 337 6.07 13.14 12.62
C PRO A 337 6.89 11.89 12.96
N ASP A 338 6.84 10.89 12.09
CA ASP A 338 7.67 9.71 12.26
C ASP A 338 9.16 10.03 12.06
N THR A 339 9.96 9.63 13.02
CA THR A 339 11.43 9.67 12.96
C THR A 339 12.05 8.30 13.18
N SER A 340 11.22 7.27 13.31
CA SER A 340 11.68 5.88 13.53
C SER A 340 12.00 5.16 12.23
N GLY A 341 11.40 5.56 11.10
CA GLY A 341 11.50 4.84 9.82
C GLY A 341 10.26 3.99 9.52
N THR A 342 9.29 3.89 10.43
CA THR A 342 8.00 3.24 10.15
C THR A 342 7.19 3.98 9.07
N ASN A 343 7.44 5.28 8.88
CA ASN A 343 6.67 6.20 8.03
C ASN A 343 5.18 6.31 8.43
N ILE A 344 4.90 6.15 9.72
CA ILE A 344 3.55 6.28 10.28
C ILE A 344 3.54 7.49 11.20
N ASP A 345 3.06 8.61 10.69
CA ASP A 345 2.84 9.81 11.49
C ASP A 345 1.70 9.59 12.50
N VAL A 346 1.72 10.36 13.59
CA VAL A 346 0.72 10.25 14.66
C VAL A 346 0.19 11.63 15.04
N GLN A 347 -1.12 11.73 15.27
CA GLN A 347 -1.75 12.83 15.98
C GLN A 347 -2.28 12.34 17.32
N ILE A 348 -2.10 13.14 18.36
CA ILE A 348 -2.66 12.88 19.69
C ILE A 348 -3.59 14.03 20.04
N PHE A 349 -4.85 13.73 20.33
CA PHE A 349 -5.86 14.71 20.74
C PHE A 349 -6.15 14.57 22.22
N ASP A 350 -5.78 15.59 22.99
CA ASP A 350 -6.30 15.78 24.34
C ASP A 350 -7.71 16.36 24.29
N THR A 351 -8.72 15.49 24.39
CA THR A 351 -10.13 15.92 24.34
C THR A 351 -10.55 16.80 25.51
N ALA A 352 -9.72 16.94 26.56
CA ALA A 352 -9.98 17.86 27.65
C ALA A 352 -9.87 19.33 27.25
N LEU A 353 -9.07 19.60 26.23
CA LEU A 353 -8.80 20.94 25.72
C LEU A 353 -9.70 21.34 24.54
N ILE A 354 -10.54 20.40 24.06
CA ILE A 354 -11.48 20.65 22.95
C ILE A 354 -12.69 21.44 23.44
N ASP A 355 -13.01 22.52 22.74
CA ASP A 355 -14.21 23.33 22.95
C ASP A 355 -15.41 22.70 22.23
N PHE A 356 -15.88 21.56 22.75
CA PHE A 356 -16.95 20.76 22.14
C PHE A 356 -18.21 21.53 21.72
N PRO A 357 -18.72 22.51 22.51
CA PRO A 357 -19.87 23.33 22.09
C PRO A 357 -19.68 24.01 20.72
N ASN A 358 -18.43 24.26 20.31
CA ASN A 358 -18.06 24.85 19.03
C ASN A 358 -17.44 23.81 18.07
N THR A 359 -17.93 22.57 18.10
CA THR A 359 -17.59 21.49 17.16
C THR A 359 -18.86 20.85 16.58
N ALA A 360 -18.72 19.94 15.61
CA ALA A 360 -19.83 19.08 15.15
C ALA A 360 -20.33 18.11 16.25
N PHE A 361 -19.55 17.92 17.31
CA PHE A 361 -19.82 16.97 18.40
C PHE A 361 -20.28 17.67 19.70
N ALA A 362 -21.01 18.78 19.60
CA ALA A 362 -21.49 19.54 20.75
C ALA A 362 -22.38 18.72 21.72
N ALA A 363 -23.04 17.68 21.21
CA ALA A 363 -23.92 16.77 21.97
C ALA A 363 -23.17 15.61 22.66
N GLN A 364 -21.83 15.64 22.70
CA GLN A 364 -21.02 14.60 23.34
C GLN A 364 -21.43 14.34 24.80
N LYS A 365 -21.30 13.08 25.21
CA LYS A 365 -21.59 12.60 26.57
C LYS A 365 -20.38 11.89 27.17
N ILE A 366 -19.23 12.55 27.08
CA ILE A 366 -17.98 12.13 27.71
C ILE A 366 -18.09 12.38 29.21
N GLY A 367 -17.66 11.40 30.00
CA GLY A 367 -17.64 11.51 31.46
C GLY A 367 -16.55 12.45 31.98
N GLU A 368 -16.29 12.40 33.29
CA GLU A 368 -15.22 13.18 33.93
C GLU A 368 -13.83 12.81 33.38
N ASP A 369 -13.60 11.51 33.15
CA ASP A 369 -12.38 11.00 32.53
C ASP A 369 -12.43 11.18 31.01
N LYS A 370 -12.13 12.41 30.55
CA LYS A 370 -12.10 12.73 29.14
C LYS A 370 -11.06 11.87 28.40
N PRO A 371 -11.38 11.26 27.25
CA PRO A 371 -10.47 10.35 26.57
C PRO A 371 -9.30 11.07 25.88
N VAL A 372 -8.33 10.29 25.45
CA VAL A 372 -7.25 10.70 24.55
C VAL A 372 -7.43 9.92 23.25
N ILE A 373 -7.36 10.60 22.11
CA ILE A 373 -7.44 9.93 20.80
C ILE A 373 -6.05 9.94 20.18
N ILE A 374 -5.55 8.75 19.85
CA ILE A 374 -4.32 8.57 19.07
C ILE A 374 -4.75 8.22 17.66
N VAL A 375 -4.46 9.08 16.70
CA VAL A 375 -4.69 8.84 15.28
C VAL A 375 -3.35 8.50 14.63
N MET A 376 -3.23 7.33 14.02
CA MET A 376 -2.03 6.91 13.30
C MET A 376 -2.33 6.81 11.80
N ASP A 377 -1.35 7.18 10.97
CA ASP A 377 -1.43 6.96 9.52
C ASP A 377 -1.47 5.45 9.21
N TYR A 378 -1.76 5.10 7.97
CA TYR A 378 -1.88 3.70 7.55
C TYR A 378 -0.54 2.95 7.66
N ALA A 379 -0.56 1.82 8.36
CA ALA A 379 0.51 0.84 8.28
C ALA A 379 0.44 0.08 6.95
N PHE A 380 1.54 -0.58 6.57
CA PHE A 380 1.58 -1.41 5.36
C PHE A 380 1.74 -2.90 5.68
N GLY A 381 0.71 -3.70 5.36
CA GLY A 381 0.74 -5.15 5.53
C GLY A 381 1.07 -5.60 6.95
N GLU A 382 2.07 -6.48 7.08
CA GLU A 382 2.53 -7.04 8.37
C GLU A 382 3.00 -5.96 9.37
N GLN A 383 3.40 -4.77 8.91
CA GLN A 383 3.78 -3.64 9.77
C GLN A 383 2.66 -3.24 10.74
N ALA A 384 1.40 -3.48 10.38
CA ALA A 384 0.24 -3.26 11.24
C ALA A 384 0.33 -4.06 12.55
N TYR A 385 0.80 -5.32 12.47
CA TYR A 385 1.06 -6.13 13.66
C TYR A 385 2.23 -5.57 14.44
N GLU A 386 3.37 -5.27 13.80
CA GLU A 386 4.58 -4.80 14.49
C GLU A 386 4.29 -3.54 15.33
N THR A 387 3.66 -2.54 14.71
CA THR A 387 3.40 -1.24 15.34
C THR A 387 2.39 -1.31 16.49
N ILE A 388 1.24 -1.96 16.28
CA ILE A 388 0.24 -2.10 17.34
C ILE A 388 0.72 -3.06 18.42
N ASP A 389 1.45 -4.12 18.09
CA ASP A 389 1.97 -5.03 19.10
C ASP A 389 2.91 -4.30 20.08
N GLU A 390 3.82 -3.47 19.57
CA GLU A 390 4.72 -2.64 20.38
C GLU A 390 3.95 -1.57 21.17
N LEU A 391 3.01 -0.84 20.53
CA LEU A 391 2.23 0.19 21.21
C LEU A 391 1.43 -0.37 22.38
N LEU A 392 0.86 -1.57 22.24
CA LEU A 392 0.05 -2.21 23.28
C LEU A 392 0.89 -2.95 24.35
N LYS A 393 2.22 -3.02 24.23
CA LYS A 393 3.08 -3.51 25.33
C LYS A 393 3.17 -2.51 26.47
N PRO A 394 3.38 -2.96 27.72
CA PRO A 394 3.58 -2.07 28.87
C PRO A 394 4.76 -1.13 28.66
N PHE A 395 4.58 0.14 29.00
CA PHE A 395 5.65 1.12 29.05
C PHE A 395 6.52 0.88 30.30
N HIS A 396 7.84 0.80 30.12
CA HIS A 396 8.81 0.48 31.19
C HIS A 396 8.38 -0.67 32.12
N LYS A 397 7.91 -1.79 31.54
CA LYS A 397 7.47 -3.06 32.19
C LYS A 397 6.21 -3.02 33.07
N HIS A 398 5.82 -1.89 33.65
CA HIS A 398 4.72 -1.85 34.63
C HIS A 398 3.62 -0.82 34.35
N THR A 399 3.83 0.10 33.41
CA THR A 399 2.82 1.10 33.07
C THR A 399 1.99 0.60 31.89
N PHE A 400 0.75 0.22 32.16
CA PHE A 400 -0.20 -0.22 31.13
C PHE A 400 -0.93 0.98 30.56
N LEU A 401 -1.15 0.98 29.24
CA LEU A 401 -2.02 1.97 28.60
C LEU A 401 -3.47 1.56 28.81
N ASN A 402 -4.33 2.51 29.19
CA ASN A 402 -5.77 2.29 29.30
C ASN A 402 -6.45 2.35 27.92
N VAL A 403 -6.10 1.44 27.02
CA VAL A 403 -6.66 1.40 25.65
C VAL A 403 -8.06 0.80 25.67
N VAL A 404 -9.08 1.64 25.56
CA VAL A 404 -10.49 1.24 25.64
C VAL A 404 -11.09 0.87 24.28
N SER A 405 -10.53 1.38 23.19
CA SER A 405 -10.91 0.92 21.85
C SER A 405 -9.82 1.10 20.80
N VAL A 406 -9.86 0.25 19.78
CA VAL A 406 -9.04 0.37 18.56
C VAL A 406 -9.97 0.41 17.35
N SER A 407 -9.83 1.43 16.51
CA SER A 407 -10.64 1.64 15.32
C SER A 407 -9.75 1.64 14.09
N ILE A 408 -10.08 0.84 13.09
CA ILE A 408 -9.34 0.73 11.83
C ILE A 408 -10.28 1.12 10.71
N MET A 409 -9.98 2.25 10.09
CA MET A 409 -10.55 2.64 8.81
C MET A 409 -9.53 2.30 7.72
N GLY A 410 -9.95 1.84 6.54
CA GLY A 410 -9.00 1.54 5.47
C GLY A 410 -9.59 1.61 4.07
N LYS A 411 -8.70 1.64 3.08
CA LYS A 411 -9.06 1.38 1.68
C LYS A 411 -9.07 -0.12 1.45
N ALA A 412 -10.03 -0.62 0.71
CA ALA A 412 -10.12 -2.03 0.35
C ALA A 412 -10.68 -2.21 -1.05
N GLY A 413 -10.34 -3.34 -1.68
CA GLY A 413 -11.02 -3.78 -2.89
C GLY A 413 -12.36 -4.42 -2.52
N ILE A 414 -13.44 -4.06 -3.20
CA ILE A 414 -14.78 -4.60 -2.95
C ILE A 414 -15.09 -5.77 -3.88
N LEU A 415 -15.71 -6.82 -3.33
CA LEU A 415 -16.19 -7.98 -4.11
C LEU A 415 -17.73 -8.00 -4.20
N VAL A 416 -18.41 -7.33 -3.26
CA VAL A 416 -19.88 -7.17 -3.25
C VAL A 416 -20.22 -5.68 -3.19
N GLY A 417 -20.51 -5.07 -4.33
CA GLY A 417 -20.83 -3.64 -4.43
C GLY A 417 -19.93 -2.90 -5.43
N GLY A 418 -19.89 -1.58 -5.32
CA GLY A 418 -19.17 -0.69 -6.22
C GLY A 418 -18.14 0.21 -5.51
N LYS A 419 -17.36 0.92 -6.33
CA LYS A 419 -16.37 1.91 -5.88
C LYS A 419 -17.05 3.01 -5.07
N GLY A 420 -16.52 3.34 -3.90
CA GLY A 420 -17.09 4.31 -2.95
C GLY A 420 -18.04 3.73 -1.89
N ASP A 421 -18.43 2.45 -2.01
CA ASP A 421 -19.24 1.77 -1.01
C ASP A 421 -18.44 1.48 0.28
N ILE A 422 -19.16 1.18 1.37
CA ILE A 422 -18.59 0.89 2.68
C ILE A 422 -18.73 -0.59 3.01
N MET A 423 -17.67 -1.21 3.52
CA MET A 423 -17.63 -2.59 3.97
C MET A 423 -17.41 -2.63 5.48
N ILE A 424 -18.30 -3.32 6.20
CA ILE A 424 -18.22 -3.54 7.65
C ILE A 424 -17.90 -5.02 7.92
N PRO A 425 -16.68 -5.37 8.35
CA PRO A 425 -16.31 -6.76 8.55
C PRO A 425 -16.92 -7.35 9.83
N PHE A 426 -17.24 -8.64 9.76
CA PHE A 426 -17.54 -9.49 10.92
C PHE A 426 -16.40 -10.49 11.22
N ALA A 427 -15.47 -10.66 10.27
CA ALA A 427 -14.28 -11.48 10.44
C ALA A 427 -13.19 -11.09 9.44
N HIS A 428 -11.94 -11.41 9.76
CA HIS A 428 -10.81 -11.39 8.83
C HIS A 428 -10.26 -12.81 8.62
N ILE A 429 -10.14 -13.22 7.37
CA ILE A 429 -9.41 -14.43 6.95
C ILE A 429 -8.00 -14.02 6.55
N ASN A 430 -6.98 -14.68 7.09
CA ASN A 430 -5.60 -14.38 6.71
C ASN A 430 -5.09 -15.34 5.62
N GLU A 431 -4.93 -14.83 4.40
CA GLU A 431 -4.47 -15.61 3.24
C GLU A 431 -3.12 -16.29 3.50
N GLY A 432 -2.98 -17.54 3.05
CA GLY A 432 -1.72 -18.28 3.16
C GLY A 432 -1.41 -18.81 4.56
N THR A 433 -2.32 -18.60 5.54
CA THR A 433 -2.19 -19.14 6.90
C THR A 433 -3.48 -19.82 7.35
N GLY A 434 -3.43 -20.48 8.51
CA GLY A 434 -4.63 -21.00 9.18
C GLY A 434 -5.32 -19.97 10.09
N ASP A 435 -4.78 -18.75 10.18
CA ASP A 435 -5.24 -17.73 11.13
C ASP A 435 -6.52 -17.07 10.63
N ASN A 436 -7.57 -17.06 11.45
CA ASN A 436 -8.86 -16.43 11.15
C ASN A 436 -9.40 -15.75 12.40
N TYR A 437 -9.95 -14.54 12.24
CA TYR A 437 -10.31 -13.67 13.34
C TYR A 437 -11.77 -13.21 13.24
N PRO A 438 -12.73 -13.88 13.90
CA PRO A 438 -14.07 -13.33 14.07
C PRO A 438 -14.04 -12.10 14.98
N LEU A 439 -14.92 -11.15 14.71
CA LEU A 439 -14.98 -9.85 15.38
C LEU A 439 -16.36 -9.62 15.98
N ASP A 440 -16.37 -8.95 17.14
CA ASP A 440 -17.54 -8.23 17.63
C ASP A 440 -17.32 -6.75 17.26
N ASN A 441 -17.73 -6.37 16.05
CA ASN A 441 -17.49 -5.04 15.49
C ASN A 441 -18.55 -4.06 16.00
N GLU A 442 -18.12 -2.99 16.67
CA GLU A 442 -19.06 -2.00 17.21
C GLU A 442 -19.75 -1.19 16.11
N LEU A 443 -19.19 -1.14 14.90
CA LEU A 443 -19.86 -0.58 13.73
C LEU A 443 -20.80 -1.62 13.12
N THR A 444 -22.01 -1.19 12.77
CA THR A 444 -23.00 -2.03 12.07
C THR A 444 -23.44 -1.34 10.79
N THR A 445 -23.91 -2.12 9.80
CA THR A 445 -24.40 -1.58 8.52
C THR A 445 -25.54 -0.57 8.72
N ALA A 446 -26.43 -0.82 9.69
CA ALA A 446 -27.57 0.06 10.00
C ALA A 446 -27.15 1.49 10.40
N MET A 447 -25.98 1.66 11.00
CA MET A 447 -25.47 2.98 11.41
C MET A 447 -25.17 3.91 10.24
N PHE A 448 -25.09 3.37 9.02
CA PHE A 448 -24.76 4.10 7.80
C PHE A 448 -25.98 4.32 6.88
N GLU A 449 -27.16 3.80 7.24
CA GLU A 449 -28.39 3.97 6.45
C GLU A 449 -28.77 5.46 6.29
N GLY A 450 -29.37 5.79 5.14
CA GLY A 450 -29.84 7.16 4.84
C GLY A 450 -28.75 8.15 4.40
N ASN A 451 -27.53 7.70 4.13
CA ASN A 451 -26.41 8.56 3.72
C ASN A 451 -26.05 8.46 2.22
N ASP A 452 -26.92 7.90 1.36
CA ASP A 452 -26.69 7.67 -0.07
C ASP A 452 -25.32 7.04 -0.39
N ILE A 453 -24.90 6.07 0.41
CA ILE A 453 -23.75 5.20 0.18
C ILE A 453 -24.22 3.77 0.46
N ALA A 454 -23.96 2.84 -0.47
CA ALA A 454 -24.27 1.45 -0.21
C ALA A 454 -23.27 0.87 0.81
N VAL A 455 -23.81 0.11 1.76
CA VAL A 455 -23.03 -0.47 2.85
C VAL A 455 -23.29 -1.96 2.89
N VAL A 456 -22.22 -2.74 2.90
CA VAL A 456 -22.26 -4.20 2.94
C VAL A 456 -21.54 -4.72 4.17
N GLY A 457 -22.07 -5.77 4.78
CA GLY A 457 -21.48 -6.42 5.95
C GLY A 457 -21.11 -7.87 5.63
N GLY A 458 -19.96 -8.34 6.08
CA GLY A 458 -19.50 -9.70 5.77
C GLY A 458 -18.05 -9.98 6.17
N THR A 459 -17.48 -11.04 5.64
CA THR A 459 -16.08 -11.40 5.93
C THR A 459 -15.12 -10.68 4.99
N MET A 460 -13.99 -10.22 5.51
CA MET A 460 -12.89 -9.65 4.71
C MET A 460 -11.74 -10.64 4.63
N VAL A 461 -10.98 -10.60 3.54
CA VAL A 461 -9.71 -11.35 3.43
C VAL A 461 -8.53 -10.38 3.51
N THR A 462 -7.60 -10.68 4.41
CA THR A 462 -6.28 -10.05 4.50
C THR A 462 -5.35 -10.81 3.56
N VAL A 463 -4.94 -10.18 2.46
CA VAL A 463 -4.10 -10.78 1.41
C VAL A 463 -2.63 -10.46 1.61
N LEU A 464 -1.74 -11.31 1.08
CA LEU A 464 -0.29 -11.09 1.16
C LEU A 464 0.18 -9.86 0.34
N GLY A 465 -0.57 -9.53 -0.70
CA GLY A 465 -0.30 -8.39 -1.58
C GLY A 465 -1.37 -8.28 -2.65
N THR A 466 -1.80 -7.05 -2.96
CA THR A 466 -2.79 -6.80 -4.02
C THR A 466 -2.28 -7.22 -5.41
N SER A 467 -0.96 -7.17 -5.63
CA SER A 467 -0.30 -7.66 -6.84
C SER A 467 -0.21 -9.18 -6.96
N LEU A 468 -0.72 -9.91 -5.97
CA LEU A 468 -0.78 -11.37 -5.96
C LEU A 468 -2.21 -11.91 -6.10
N GLN A 469 -3.17 -11.04 -6.45
CA GLN A 469 -4.58 -11.40 -6.57
C GLN A 469 -5.02 -11.52 -8.02
N ASN A 470 -5.93 -12.44 -8.29
CA ASN A 470 -6.59 -12.58 -9.59
C ASN A 470 -8.07 -12.91 -9.43
N LYS A 471 -8.83 -12.77 -10.52
CA LYS A 471 -10.28 -13.00 -10.53
C LYS A 471 -10.70 -14.40 -10.07
N ASP A 472 -9.97 -15.45 -10.43
CA ASP A 472 -10.31 -16.83 -10.08
C ASP A 472 -10.19 -17.08 -8.56
N LEU A 473 -9.13 -16.56 -7.94
CA LEU A 473 -8.88 -16.65 -6.51
C LEU A 473 -9.89 -15.82 -5.71
N LEU A 474 -10.17 -14.60 -6.15
CA LEU A 474 -11.14 -13.72 -5.51
C LEU A 474 -12.57 -14.27 -5.61
N LYS A 475 -12.94 -14.84 -6.76
CA LYS A 475 -14.21 -15.57 -6.90
C LYS A 475 -14.30 -16.77 -5.95
N PHE A 476 -13.20 -17.49 -5.72
CA PHE A 476 -13.21 -18.56 -4.73
C PHE A 476 -13.53 -18.02 -3.33
N PHE A 477 -12.89 -16.94 -2.88
CA PHE A 477 -13.21 -16.33 -1.58
C PHE A 477 -14.65 -15.80 -1.50
N HIS A 478 -15.14 -15.20 -2.58
CA HIS A 478 -16.47 -14.64 -2.68
C HIS A 478 -17.59 -15.70 -2.76
N ASP A 479 -17.48 -16.65 -3.69
CA ASP A 479 -18.54 -17.62 -4.03
C ASP A 479 -18.56 -18.85 -3.10
N SER A 480 -17.50 -19.09 -2.33
CA SER A 480 -17.44 -20.20 -1.38
C SER A 480 -18.15 -19.87 -0.07
N THR A 481 -18.15 -20.83 0.87
CA THR A 481 -18.69 -20.64 2.22
C THR A 481 -17.98 -19.57 3.05
N TRP A 482 -16.84 -19.04 2.57
CA TRP A 482 -16.20 -17.89 3.19
C TRP A 482 -17.01 -16.61 3.03
N GLY A 483 -17.78 -16.46 1.94
CA GLY A 483 -18.66 -15.31 1.70
C GLY A 483 -17.95 -13.96 1.80
N VAL A 484 -16.73 -13.88 1.26
CA VAL A 484 -15.88 -12.69 1.39
C VAL A 484 -16.46 -11.52 0.59
N ILE A 485 -16.63 -10.37 1.24
CA ILE A 485 -17.21 -9.16 0.64
C ILE A 485 -16.16 -8.17 0.11
N GLY A 486 -14.89 -8.34 0.50
CA GLY A 486 -13.80 -7.45 0.15
C GLY A 486 -12.43 -7.95 0.62
N LEU A 487 -11.38 -7.27 0.18
CA LEU A 487 -9.99 -7.62 0.47
C LEU A 487 -9.14 -6.38 0.83
N GLU A 488 -8.17 -6.61 1.70
CA GLU A 488 -7.26 -5.60 2.27
C GLU A 488 -5.96 -6.30 2.73
N MET A 489 -5.01 -5.58 3.34
CA MET A 489 -3.68 -6.16 3.65
C MET A 489 -3.32 -6.14 5.14
N GLU A 490 -4.15 -5.58 6.04
CA GLU A 490 -3.73 -5.25 7.41
C GLU A 490 -4.64 -5.83 8.51
N GLY A 491 -5.89 -6.15 8.22
CA GLY A 491 -6.96 -6.34 9.20
C GLY A 491 -6.70 -7.50 10.15
N ALA A 492 -6.32 -8.65 9.61
CA ALA A 492 -5.90 -9.81 10.41
C ALA A 492 -4.65 -9.50 11.26
N HIS A 493 -3.72 -8.69 10.77
CA HIS A 493 -2.51 -8.31 11.51
C HIS A 493 -2.82 -7.39 12.68
N TYR A 494 -3.68 -6.39 12.49
CA TYR A 494 -4.21 -5.57 13.57
C TYR A 494 -4.93 -6.42 14.62
N GLN A 495 -5.85 -7.28 14.18
CA GLN A 495 -6.67 -8.07 15.10
C GLN A 495 -5.83 -9.08 15.87
N LYS A 496 -4.80 -9.66 15.25
CA LYS A 496 -3.81 -10.50 15.93
C LYS A 496 -3.12 -9.78 17.08
N ALA A 497 -2.68 -8.54 16.87
CA ALA A 497 -2.03 -7.73 17.92
C ALA A 497 -3.02 -7.36 19.04
N ILE A 498 -4.23 -6.90 18.69
CA ILE A 498 -5.28 -6.53 19.65
C ILE A 498 -5.70 -7.72 20.51
N GLN A 499 -5.94 -8.89 19.90
CA GLN A 499 -6.33 -10.10 20.63
C GLN A 499 -5.18 -10.61 21.51
N SER A 500 -3.94 -10.56 21.04
CA SER A 500 -2.77 -10.93 21.84
C SER A 500 -2.63 -10.02 23.06
N ALA A 501 -2.81 -8.71 22.89
CA ALA A 501 -2.74 -7.74 23.98
C ALA A 501 -3.88 -7.90 25.00
N SER A 502 -5.13 -8.03 24.54
CA SER A 502 -6.32 -8.03 25.40
C SER A 502 -6.63 -9.39 26.03
N LYS A 503 -6.39 -10.50 25.33
CA LYS A 503 -6.79 -11.85 25.78
C LYS A 503 -5.64 -12.67 26.36
N ILE A 504 -4.41 -12.49 25.85
CA ILE A 504 -3.25 -13.30 26.24
C ILE A 504 -2.34 -12.52 27.21
N ARG A 505 -1.74 -11.42 26.75
CA ARG A 505 -0.83 -10.58 27.55
C ARG A 505 -1.57 -9.85 28.67
N LYS A 506 -2.86 -9.53 28.44
CA LYS A 506 -3.70 -8.71 29.31
C LYS A 506 -3.03 -7.36 29.61
N SER A 507 -2.34 -6.81 28.60
CA SER A 507 -1.68 -5.50 28.69
C SER A 507 -2.63 -4.34 28.43
N ILE A 508 -3.85 -4.64 27.95
CA ILE A 508 -4.97 -3.73 27.81
C ILE A 508 -6.26 -4.42 28.30
N PRO A 509 -7.36 -3.68 28.54
CA PRO A 509 -8.63 -4.24 28.96
C PRO A 509 -9.12 -5.40 28.07
N PRO A 510 -9.67 -6.48 28.66
CA PRO A 510 -10.15 -7.65 27.91
C PRO A 510 -11.40 -7.37 27.07
N ASN A 511 -12.13 -6.29 27.39
CA ASN A 511 -13.31 -5.80 26.69
C ASN A 511 -12.99 -4.58 25.80
N VAL A 512 -11.75 -4.48 25.31
CA VAL A 512 -11.38 -3.47 24.31
C VAL A 512 -12.35 -3.55 23.13
N LYS A 513 -12.91 -2.40 22.78
CA LYS A 513 -13.85 -2.28 21.67
C LYS A 513 -13.10 -2.22 20.35
N VAL A 514 -13.59 -2.90 19.33
CA VAL A 514 -13.02 -2.83 17.98
C VAL A 514 -14.02 -2.24 16.99
N ARG A 515 -13.51 -1.40 16.10
CA ARG A 515 -14.28 -0.82 15.00
C ARG A 515 -13.50 -1.02 13.73
N TYR A 516 -14.04 -1.80 12.80
CA TYR A 516 -13.45 -1.92 11.48
C TYR A 516 -14.45 -1.43 10.45
N ALA A 517 -13.97 -0.63 9.50
CA ALA A 517 -14.73 -0.24 8.34
C ALA A 517 -13.78 0.07 7.19
N TYR A 518 -14.17 -0.31 5.98
CA TYR A 518 -13.38 -0.05 4.79
C TYR A 518 -14.23 0.67 3.76
N TYR A 519 -13.60 1.49 2.94
CA TYR A 519 -14.26 2.08 1.78
C TYR A 519 -13.62 1.55 0.49
N ALA A 520 -14.48 1.28 -0.49
CA ALA A 520 -14.11 0.62 -1.73
C ALA A 520 -13.26 1.53 -2.62
N SER A 521 -11.98 1.18 -2.84
CA SER A 521 -11.10 1.87 -3.77
C SER A 521 -11.31 1.44 -5.22
N ASP A 522 -11.63 0.17 -5.40
CA ASP A 522 -11.61 -0.55 -6.66
C ASP A 522 -12.44 -1.84 -6.55
N ASN A 523 -12.81 -2.45 -7.68
CA ASN A 523 -13.49 -3.74 -7.73
C ASN A 523 -12.65 -4.70 -8.59
N PRO A 524 -11.82 -5.56 -7.97
CA PRO A 524 -10.91 -6.44 -8.72
C PRO A 524 -11.60 -7.60 -9.45
N LEU A 525 -12.92 -7.78 -9.30
CA LEU A 525 -13.68 -8.72 -10.15
C LEU A 525 -14.10 -8.09 -11.48
N GLU A 526 -14.09 -6.76 -11.56
CA GLU A 526 -14.43 -5.98 -12.75
C GLU A 526 -13.16 -5.55 -13.50
N THR A 527 -12.98 -6.09 -14.70
CA THR A 527 -11.81 -5.81 -15.54
C THR A 527 -11.74 -4.32 -15.87
N GLY A 528 -10.58 -3.71 -15.67
CA GLY A 528 -10.39 -2.26 -15.85
C GLY A 528 -10.87 -1.40 -14.68
N SER A 529 -11.21 -2.01 -13.54
CA SER A 529 -11.56 -1.32 -12.29
C SER A 529 -10.66 -1.76 -11.13
N THR A 530 -9.38 -2.04 -11.43
CA THR A 530 -8.32 -2.34 -10.45
C THR A 530 -7.56 -1.09 -10.01
N LEU A 531 -6.67 -1.23 -9.02
CA LEU A 531 -5.75 -0.15 -8.62
C LEU A 531 -4.86 0.38 -9.75
N ALA A 532 -4.61 -0.38 -10.82
CA ALA A 532 -3.84 0.09 -11.97
C ALA A 532 -4.64 1.01 -12.90
N SER A 533 -5.98 0.97 -12.84
CA SER A 533 -6.85 1.82 -13.68
C SER A 533 -7.12 3.23 -13.14
N GLY A 534 -6.59 3.58 -11.96
CA GLY A 534 -6.61 4.96 -11.45
C GLY A 534 -7.13 5.12 -10.01
N GLY A 535 -6.97 6.33 -9.46
CA GLY A 535 -7.32 6.64 -8.06
C GLY A 535 -8.83 6.76 -7.77
N LEU A 536 -9.17 6.83 -6.49
CA LEU A 536 -10.56 6.96 -6.02
C LEU A 536 -11.15 8.37 -6.25
N GLY A 537 -10.30 9.41 -6.37
CA GLY A 537 -10.75 10.80 -6.58
C GLY A 537 -11.66 11.31 -5.45
N SER A 538 -12.57 12.23 -5.79
CA SER A 538 -13.55 12.80 -4.85
C SER A 538 -14.56 11.77 -4.33
N THR A 539 -14.81 10.68 -5.06
CA THR A 539 -15.70 9.58 -4.64
C THR A 539 -15.30 8.98 -3.29
N GLY A 540 -14.03 9.08 -2.91
CA GLY A 540 -13.53 8.57 -1.63
C GLY A 540 -13.76 9.49 -0.44
N VAL A 541 -14.10 10.76 -0.66
CA VAL A 541 -14.26 11.75 0.41
C VAL A 541 -15.42 11.35 1.31
N LYS A 542 -16.63 11.23 0.75
CA LYS A 542 -17.84 10.91 1.50
C LYS A 542 -17.74 9.68 2.40
N PRO A 543 -17.35 8.48 1.92
CA PRO A 543 -17.26 7.31 2.79
C PRO A 543 -16.17 7.44 3.86
N THR A 544 -15.03 8.08 3.54
CA THR A 544 -13.95 8.32 4.52
C THR A 544 -14.45 9.13 5.73
N TYR A 545 -15.15 10.24 5.46
CA TYR A 545 -15.67 11.09 6.53
C TYR A 545 -16.85 10.46 7.25
N LEU A 546 -17.75 9.77 6.54
CA LEU A 546 -18.87 9.09 7.18
C LEU A 546 -18.39 8.02 8.18
N ILE A 547 -17.41 7.18 7.80
CA ILE A 547 -16.79 6.21 8.72
C ILE A 547 -16.17 6.91 9.92
N THR A 548 -15.40 7.98 9.68
CA THR A 548 -14.72 8.72 10.74
C THR A 548 -15.72 9.34 11.73
N ILE A 549 -16.80 9.94 11.23
CA ILE A 549 -17.87 10.53 12.05
C ILE A 549 -18.53 9.45 12.91
N LYS A 550 -18.88 8.28 12.34
CA LYS A 550 -19.50 7.19 13.10
C LYS A 550 -18.58 6.63 14.19
N ILE A 551 -17.27 6.56 13.93
CA ILE A 551 -16.28 6.21 14.96
C ILE A 551 -16.28 7.25 16.09
N LEU A 552 -16.24 8.55 15.74
CA LEU A 552 -16.20 9.64 16.72
C LEU A 552 -17.49 9.75 17.53
N GLU A 553 -18.66 9.58 16.90
CA GLU A 553 -19.96 9.53 17.60
C GLU A 553 -19.95 8.47 18.70
N GLN A 554 -19.47 7.26 18.40
CA GLN A 554 -19.36 6.21 19.42
C GLN A 554 -18.31 6.48 20.49
N ILE A 555 -17.17 7.09 20.15
CA ILE A 555 -16.14 7.49 21.13
C ILE A 555 -16.69 8.57 22.08
N PHE A 556 -17.49 9.49 21.54
CA PHE A 556 -18.08 10.61 22.29
C PHE A 556 -19.47 10.30 22.87
N ASN A 557 -19.93 9.05 22.79
CA ASN A 557 -21.22 8.58 23.30
C ASN A 557 -22.43 9.38 22.76
N ILE A 558 -22.37 9.77 21.50
CA ILE A 558 -23.46 10.38 20.74
C ILE A 558 -24.20 9.22 20.08
N ILE A 559 -25.46 9.00 20.50
CA ILE A 559 -26.33 7.92 20.01
C ILE A 559 -27.26 8.49 18.97
#